data_AF-A0A972IHR9-F1
#
_entry.id   AF-A0A972IHR9-F1
#
_cell.length_a   1.000
_cell.length_b   1.000
_cell.length_c   1.000
_cell.angle_alpha   90.00
_cell.angle_beta   90.00
_cell.angle_gamma   90.00
#
_symmetry.space_group_name_H-M   'P 1'
#
loop_
_entity.id
_entity.type
_entity.pdbx_description
1 polymer ?
#
loop_
_entity_poly.entity_id
_entity_poly.type
_entity_poly.pdbx_seq_one_letter_code
_entity_poly.pdbx_strand_id
1 'polypeptide(L)'
;MSTQKRQSLDVTVVGGGMITHDQILPSLYQLQRAGTVGRIKVCALNSAPLRALAGSPALNEAFPERSFEPFPALDAPDDALDADLFRRVIEEQGRRQLVVVAVPDHVHNGVIQAALDHDQHVLTVKPLVPTYAEAAAIERKAAAKGLFVGIEYH
;
A
#
# COMPACT_ATOMS: atom_id res chain seq x y z
N MET A 1 33.87 1.79 -7.54
CA MET A 1 32.49 2.29 -7.52
C MET A 1 31.87 1.88 -6.19
N SER A 2 31.64 2.83 -5.28
CA SER A 2 31.00 2.54 -4.00
C SER A 2 29.54 2.17 -4.28
N THR A 3 29.15 0.93 -3.99
CA THR A 3 27.76 0.51 -3.94
C THR A 3 27.12 1.25 -2.77
N GLN A 4 26.55 2.43 -3.05
CA GLN A 4 25.66 3.09 -2.11
C GLN A 4 24.58 2.05 -1.75
N LYS A 5 24.57 1.63 -0.48
CA LYS A 5 23.58 0.69 0.03
C LYS A 5 22.21 1.36 -0.16
N ARG A 6 21.46 0.97 -1.20
CA ARG A 6 20.11 1.50 -1.43
C ARG A 6 19.32 1.25 -0.15
N GLN A 7 18.77 2.31 0.43
CA GLN A 7 17.84 2.17 1.54
C GLN A 7 16.61 1.43 1.04
N SER A 8 16.17 0.41 1.78
CA SER A 8 14.93 -0.31 1.50
C SER A 8 13.74 0.61 1.70
N LEU A 9 12.73 0.48 0.85
CA LEU A 9 11.49 1.27 0.93
C LEU A 9 10.48 0.55 1.82
N ASP A 10 9.98 1.21 2.86
CA ASP A 10 8.81 0.71 3.59
C ASP A 10 7.55 0.93 2.73
N VAL A 11 6.61 0.00 2.83
CA VAL A 11 5.41 -0.02 1.98
C VAL A 11 4.16 -0.15 2.85
N THR A 12 3.21 0.74 2.65
CA THR A 12 1.84 0.59 3.17
C THR A 12 0.90 0.28 2.01
N VAL A 13 0.27 -0.90 2.02
CA VAL A 13 -0.81 -1.25 1.10
C VAL A 13 -2.13 -0.84 1.73
N VAL A 14 -2.96 -0.07 1.02
CA VAL A 14 -4.33 0.25 1.43
C VAL A 14 -5.27 -0.55 0.54
N GLY A 15 -5.96 -1.52 1.14
CA GLY A 15 -6.77 -2.53 0.48
C GLY A 15 -6.21 -3.94 0.68
N GLY A 16 -7.02 -4.83 1.29
CA GLY A 16 -6.66 -6.23 1.54
C GLY A 16 -7.34 -7.24 0.61
N GLY A 17 -7.87 -6.78 -0.54
CA GLY A 17 -8.69 -7.60 -1.43
C GLY A 17 -7.91 -8.56 -2.32
N MET A 18 -8.61 -9.12 -3.31
CA MET A 18 -8.09 -10.12 -4.26
C MET A 18 -6.77 -9.69 -4.93
N ILE A 19 -6.69 -8.45 -5.43
CA ILE A 19 -5.48 -7.97 -6.11
C ILE A 19 -4.26 -7.89 -5.16
N THR A 20 -4.51 -7.59 -3.89
CA THR A 20 -3.49 -7.62 -2.85
C THR A 20 -3.00 -9.04 -2.62
N HIS A 21 -3.91 -10.01 -2.56
CA HIS A 21 -3.58 -11.43 -2.41
C HIS A 21 -2.81 -12.00 -3.60
N ASP A 22 -3.31 -11.78 -4.82
CA ASP A 22 -2.86 -12.52 -6.00
C ASP A 22 -1.59 -11.92 -6.63
N GLN A 23 -1.39 -10.61 -6.50
CA GLN A 23 -0.33 -9.90 -7.22
C GLN A 23 0.54 -9.05 -6.30
N ILE A 24 -0.04 -8.08 -5.60
CA ILE A 24 0.74 -7.04 -4.90
C ILE A 24 1.57 -7.66 -3.76
N LEU A 25 0.95 -8.42 -2.86
CA LEU A 25 1.65 -8.95 -1.69
C LEU A 25 2.74 -9.98 -2.05
N PRO A 26 2.52 -10.95 -2.96
CA PRO A 26 3.60 -11.79 -3.49
C PRO A 26 4.77 -11.00 -4.07
N SER A 27 4.49 -9.96 -4.88
CA SER A 27 5.53 -9.11 -5.46
C SER A 27 6.30 -8.35 -4.38
N LEU A 28 5.61 -7.81 -3.37
CA LEU A 28 6.25 -7.13 -2.25
C LEU A 28 7.12 -8.08 -1.41
N TYR A 29 6.68 -9.31 -1.16
CA TYR A 29 7.50 -10.32 -0.48
C TYR A 29 8.73 -10.71 -1.28
N GLN A 30 8.62 -10.82 -2.60
CA GLN A 30 9.77 -11.05 -3.46
C GLN A 30 10.76 -9.87 -3.42
N LEU A 31 10.27 -8.63 -3.46
CA LEU A 31 11.10 -7.43 -3.35
C LEU A 31 11.73 -7.27 -1.96
N GLN A 32 11.04 -7.72 -0.91
CA GLN A 32 11.57 -7.78 0.45
C GLN A 32 12.70 -8.81 0.54
N ARG A 33 12.55 -9.99 -0.07
CA ARG A 33 13.61 -11.00 -0.19
C ARG A 33 14.83 -10.47 -0.95
N ALA A 34 14.62 -9.61 -1.95
CA ALA A 34 15.69 -8.94 -2.69
C ALA A 34 16.29 -7.72 -1.97
N GLY A 35 15.79 -7.36 -0.77
CA GLY A 35 16.28 -6.23 0.02
C GLY A 35 15.89 -4.85 -0.52
N THR A 36 14.95 -4.77 -1.48
CA THR A 36 14.45 -3.50 -2.03
C THR A 36 13.30 -2.95 -1.19
N VAL A 37 12.46 -3.83 -0.64
CA VAL A 37 11.36 -3.47 0.26
C VAL A 37 11.76 -3.80 1.70
N GLY A 38 11.43 -2.89 2.62
CA GLY A 38 11.64 -3.02 4.06
C GLY A 38 10.41 -3.59 4.74
N ARG A 39 9.80 -2.83 5.64
CA ARG A 39 8.55 -3.19 6.32
C ARG A 39 7.37 -3.11 5.36
N ILE A 40 6.41 -4.01 5.54
CA ILE A 40 5.16 -4.03 4.79
C ILE A 40 4.03 -3.89 5.80
N LYS A 41 3.18 -2.88 5.62
CA LYS A 41 1.90 -2.73 6.32
C LYS A 41 0.76 -3.00 5.34
N VAL A 42 -0.31 -3.64 5.79
CA VAL A 42 -1.55 -3.77 4.99
C VAL A 42 -2.71 -3.24 5.81
N CYS A 43 -3.31 -2.16 5.31
CA CYS A 43 -4.48 -1.51 5.88
C CYS A 43 -5.74 -1.91 5.13
N ALA A 44 -6.78 -2.34 5.83
CA ALA A 44 -8.10 -2.62 5.27
C ALA A 44 -9.20 -2.03 6.15
N LEU A 45 -10.44 -2.02 5.65
CA LEU A 45 -11.60 -1.50 6.37
C LEU A 45 -11.89 -2.28 7.66
N ASN A 46 -11.57 -3.58 7.67
CA ASN A 46 -11.71 -4.49 8.80
C ASN A 46 -10.66 -5.62 8.75
N SER A 47 -10.61 -6.46 9.78
CA SER A 47 -9.60 -7.51 9.97
C SER A 47 -9.82 -8.78 9.14
N ALA A 48 -11.04 -9.02 8.64
CA ALA A 48 -11.39 -10.22 7.87
C ALA A 48 -10.49 -10.48 6.64
N PRO A 49 -10.30 -9.53 5.70
CA PRO A 49 -9.40 -9.73 4.56
C PRO A 49 -7.94 -9.90 4.99
N LEU A 50 -7.52 -9.25 6.08
CA LEU A 50 -6.14 -9.36 6.58
C LEU A 50 -5.86 -10.76 7.14
N ARG A 51 -6.83 -11.38 7.82
CA ARG A 51 -6.72 -12.78 8.25
C ARG A 51 -6.67 -13.72 7.06
N ALA A 52 -7.44 -13.47 6.01
CA ALA A 52 -7.37 -14.27 4.79
C ALA A 52 -5.99 -14.18 4.12
N LEU A 53 -5.40 -12.98 4.06
CA LEU A 53 -4.03 -12.79 3.56
C LEU A 53 -2.99 -13.53 4.42
N ALA A 54 -3.00 -13.31 5.74
CA ALA A 54 -2.05 -13.92 6.67
C ALA A 54 -2.17 -15.45 6.73
N GLY A 55 -3.40 -15.98 6.57
CA GLY A 55 -3.70 -17.40 6.56
C GLY A 55 -3.56 -18.09 5.21
N SER A 56 -3.16 -17.38 4.14
CA SER A 56 -3.11 -17.94 2.78
C SER A 56 -2.06 -19.05 2.68
N PRO A 57 -2.44 -20.31 2.38
CA PRO A 57 -1.47 -21.41 2.25
C PRO A 57 -0.47 -21.17 1.12
N ALA A 58 -0.94 -20.60 0.00
CA ALA A 58 -0.08 -20.34 -1.16
C ALA A 58 0.99 -19.28 -0.86
N LEU A 59 0.63 -18.20 -0.16
CA LEU A 59 1.61 -17.18 0.26
C LEU A 59 2.62 -17.75 1.26
N ASN A 60 2.13 -18.52 2.24
CA ASN A 60 2.95 -19.09 3.30
C ASN A 60 3.92 -20.17 2.78
N GLU A 61 3.52 -20.94 1.77
CA GLU A 61 4.39 -21.92 1.10
C GLU A 61 5.45 -21.23 0.22
N ALA A 62 5.05 -20.23 -0.58
CA ALA A 62 5.96 -19.57 -1.51
C ALA A 62 6.94 -18.60 -0.83
N PHE A 63 6.52 -17.97 0.26
CA PHE A 63 7.27 -16.94 0.99
C PHE A 63 7.33 -17.27 2.49
N PRO A 64 7.99 -18.37 2.88
CA PRO A 64 8.10 -18.73 4.29
C PRO A 64 8.78 -17.61 5.08
N GLU A 65 8.33 -17.41 6.32
CA GLU A 65 8.84 -16.37 7.26
C GLU A 65 8.63 -14.91 6.80
N ARG A 66 7.88 -14.67 5.72
CA ARG A 66 7.46 -13.34 5.30
C ARG A 66 6.07 -13.04 5.85
N SER A 67 5.87 -11.80 6.28
CA SER A 67 4.63 -11.34 6.87
C SER A 67 4.48 -9.83 6.66
N PHE A 68 3.32 -9.30 7.01
CA PHE A 68 3.01 -7.88 7.02
C PHE A 68 2.44 -7.47 8.37
N GLU A 69 2.54 -6.19 8.70
CA GLU A 69 1.88 -5.59 9.85
C GLU A 69 0.42 -5.22 9.49
N PRO A 70 -0.59 -5.84 10.13
CA PRO A 70 -1.99 -5.68 9.77
C PRO A 70 -2.63 -4.46 10.47
N PHE A 71 -3.40 -3.68 9.71
CA PHE A 71 -4.20 -2.57 10.22
C PHE A 71 -5.66 -2.67 9.71
N PRO A 72 -6.66 -2.94 10.58
CA PRO A 72 -6.52 -3.18 12.02
C PRO A 72 -5.79 -4.50 12.33
N ALA A 73 -5.45 -4.71 13.60
CA ALA A 73 -4.85 -5.96 14.05
C ALA A 73 -5.75 -7.17 13.74
N LEU A 74 -5.17 -8.36 13.58
CA LEU A 74 -5.91 -9.56 13.16
C LEU A 74 -6.97 -10.03 14.17
N ASP A 75 -6.76 -9.70 15.44
CA ASP A 75 -7.67 -9.98 16.56
C ASP A 75 -8.72 -8.89 16.79
N ALA A 76 -8.74 -7.84 15.95
CA ALA A 76 -9.79 -6.83 16.00
C ALA A 76 -11.17 -7.43 15.68
N PRO A 77 -12.25 -6.98 16.35
CA PRO A 77 -13.62 -7.43 16.11
C PRO A 77 -14.06 -7.29 14.65
N ASP A 78 -14.90 -8.20 14.18
CA ASP A 78 -15.34 -8.25 12.78
C ASP A 78 -16.22 -7.06 12.38
N ASP A 79 -16.93 -6.47 13.33
CA ASP A 79 -17.79 -5.30 13.18
C ASP A 79 -17.04 -3.97 13.39
N ALA A 80 -15.75 -4.01 13.74
CA ALA A 80 -14.91 -2.82 13.83
C ALA A 80 -14.54 -2.34 12.42
N LEU A 81 -15.40 -1.49 11.86
CA LEU A 81 -15.17 -0.81 10.57
C LEU A 81 -14.56 0.57 10.81
N ASP A 82 -13.43 0.85 10.17
CA ASP A 82 -12.82 2.18 10.23
C ASP A 82 -12.37 2.65 8.84
N ALA A 83 -13.16 3.55 8.25
CA ALA A 83 -12.90 4.11 6.94
C ALA A 83 -11.71 5.09 6.92
N ASP A 84 -11.29 5.61 8.08
CA ASP A 84 -10.26 6.63 8.20
C ASP A 84 -8.93 6.07 8.73
N LEU A 85 -8.88 4.80 9.14
CA LEU A 85 -7.69 4.13 9.66
C LEU A 85 -6.48 4.31 8.74
N PHE A 86 -6.67 4.20 7.43
CA PHE A 86 -5.59 4.34 6.46
C PHE A 86 -4.89 5.70 6.56
N ARG A 87 -5.61 6.79 6.91
CA ARG A 87 -5.01 8.11 7.06
C ARG A 87 -4.01 8.13 8.21
N ARG A 88 -4.37 7.52 9.35
CA ARG A 88 -3.50 7.44 10.53
C ARG A 88 -2.28 6.56 10.25
N VAL A 89 -2.46 5.43 9.57
CA VAL A 89 -1.35 4.54 9.18
C VAL A 89 -0.36 5.25 8.23
N ILE A 90 -0.88 6.06 7.28
CA ILE A 90 -0.06 6.86 6.37
C ILE A 90 0.66 8.00 7.10
N GLU A 91 -0.01 8.67 8.03
CA GLU A 91 0.56 9.78 8.82
C GLU A 91 1.75 9.32 9.68
N GLU A 92 1.66 8.14 10.27
CA GLU A 92 2.73 7.54 11.07
C GLU A 92 3.91 7.02 10.22
N GLN A 93 3.74 6.92 8.90
CA GLN A 93 4.80 6.44 8.02
C GLN A 93 5.91 7.50 7.88
N GLY A 94 7.17 7.03 7.87
CA GLY A 94 8.31 7.90 7.56
C GLY A 94 8.10 8.60 6.21
N ARG A 95 8.66 9.80 6.04
CA ARG A 95 8.51 10.56 4.79
C ARG A 95 9.12 9.80 3.60
N ARG A 96 8.55 10.00 2.42
CA ARG A 96 9.04 9.48 1.12
C ARG A 96 9.16 7.95 1.06
N GLN A 97 8.25 7.25 1.73
CA GLN A 97 8.05 5.81 1.56
C GLN A 97 6.96 5.56 0.50
N LEU A 98 6.51 4.32 0.32
CA LEU A 98 5.51 3.98 -0.68
C LEU A 98 4.15 3.68 -0.05
N VAL A 99 3.10 4.21 -0.67
CA VAL A 99 1.72 3.78 -0.46
C VAL A 99 1.23 3.08 -1.73
N VAL A 100 0.79 1.83 -1.59
CA VAL A 100 0.13 1.08 -2.66
C VAL A 100 -1.38 1.17 -2.47
N VAL A 101 -2.11 1.66 -3.46
CA VAL A 101 -3.56 1.87 -3.40
C VAL A 101 -4.25 0.76 -4.18
N ALA A 102 -5.00 -0.08 -3.45
CA ALA A 102 -5.70 -1.27 -3.94
C ALA A 102 -7.14 -1.34 -3.36
N VAL A 103 -7.83 -0.20 -3.38
CA VAL A 103 -9.21 -0.04 -2.90
C VAL A 103 -10.17 0.09 -4.10
N PRO A 104 -11.50 0.19 -3.93
CA PRO A 104 -12.40 0.48 -5.04
C PRO A 104 -12.11 1.84 -5.68
N ASP A 105 -12.30 1.96 -7.00
CA ASP A 105 -11.94 3.14 -7.82
C ASP A 105 -12.39 4.49 -7.24
N HIS A 106 -13.61 4.55 -6.68
CA HIS A 106 -14.17 5.78 -6.10
C HIS A 106 -13.48 6.23 -4.80
N VAL A 107 -12.71 5.34 -4.16
CA VAL A 107 -11.95 5.60 -2.93
C VAL A 107 -10.49 5.99 -3.24
N HIS A 108 -9.99 5.73 -4.46
CA HIS A 108 -8.60 5.98 -4.86
C HIS A 108 -8.16 7.41 -4.52
N ASN A 109 -8.91 8.41 -4.99
CA ASN A 109 -8.53 9.80 -4.82
C ASN A 109 -8.30 10.17 -3.34
N GLY A 110 -9.19 9.72 -2.44
CA GLY A 110 -9.04 9.97 -1.00
C GLY A 110 -7.74 9.43 -0.41
N VAL A 111 -7.36 8.20 -0.81
CA VAL A 111 -6.11 7.57 -0.35
C VAL A 111 -4.89 8.24 -0.97
N ILE A 112 -4.92 8.51 -2.27
CA ILE A 112 -3.82 9.17 -3.00
C ILE A 112 -3.55 10.56 -2.42
N GLN A 113 -4.60 11.35 -2.17
CA GLN A 113 -4.43 12.68 -1.59
C GLN A 113 -3.80 12.63 -0.19
N ALA A 114 -4.27 11.72 0.67
CA ALA A 114 -3.69 11.51 2.00
C ALA A 114 -2.22 11.11 1.92
N ALA A 115 -1.87 10.17 1.03
CA ALA A 115 -0.47 9.78 0.80
C ALA A 115 0.40 10.98 0.39
N LEU A 116 -0.06 11.79 -0.57
CA LEU A 116 0.67 12.97 -1.03
C LEU A 116 0.76 14.07 0.05
N ASP A 117 -0.27 14.26 0.87
CA ASP A 117 -0.25 15.21 1.98
C ASP A 117 0.84 14.87 3.00
N HIS A 118 1.05 13.58 3.26
CA HIS A 118 2.09 13.07 4.16
C HIS A 118 3.40 12.68 3.45
N ASP A 119 3.65 13.27 2.26
CA ASP A 119 4.90 13.17 1.51
C ASP A 119 5.31 11.75 1.12
N GLN A 120 4.33 10.91 0.77
CA GLN A 120 4.53 9.54 0.31
C GLN A 120 4.51 9.44 -1.22
N HIS A 121 5.31 8.52 -1.75
CA HIS A 121 5.16 8.04 -3.12
C HIS A 121 3.92 7.16 -3.24
N VAL A 122 3.32 7.12 -4.42
CA VAL A 122 2.09 6.38 -4.66
C VAL A 122 2.27 5.41 -5.83
N LEU A 123 1.79 4.19 -5.65
CA LEU A 123 1.51 3.26 -6.73
C LEU A 123 0.05 2.84 -6.59
N THR A 124 -0.80 3.14 -7.57
CA THR A 124 -2.23 2.75 -7.51
C THR A 124 -2.54 1.72 -8.56
N VAL A 125 -3.39 0.75 -8.25
CA VAL A 125 -3.99 -0.10 -9.29
C VAL A 125 -4.79 0.77 -10.26
N LYS A 126 -4.93 0.32 -11.50
CA LYS A 126 -5.79 0.99 -12.49
C LYS A 126 -7.27 1.01 -12.04
N PRO A 127 -8.02 2.08 -12.38
CA PRO A 127 -7.56 3.35 -12.94
C PRO A 127 -6.89 4.24 -11.88
N LEU A 128 -6.15 5.29 -12.28
CA LEU A 128 -5.63 6.27 -11.32
C LEU A 128 -6.76 6.86 -10.45
N VAL A 129 -7.75 7.44 -11.12
CA VAL A 129 -8.98 8.01 -10.56
C VAL A 129 -10.04 8.07 -11.68
N PRO A 130 -11.35 8.17 -11.35
CA PRO A 130 -12.41 8.14 -12.37
C PRO A 130 -12.45 9.36 -13.31
N THR A 131 -11.90 10.51 -12.91
CA THR A 131 -11.99 11.75 -13.69
C THR A 131 -10.63 12.35 -14.04
N TYR A 132 -10.55 12.98 -15.22
CA TYR A 132 -9.35 13.73 -15.63
C TYR A 132 -9.00 14.87 -14.67
N ALA A 133 -10.01 15.59 -14.14
CA ALA A 133 -9.78 16.72 -13.25
C ALA A 133 -9.05 16.29 -11.97
N GLU A 134 -9.43 15.15 -11.40
CA GLU A 134 -8.73 14.55 -10.25
C GLU A 134 -7.31 14.11 -10.63
N ALA A 135 -7.14 13.46 -11.78
CA ALA A 135 -5.82 13.01 -12.23
C ALA A 135 -4.84 14.19 -12.41
N ALA A 136 -5.30 15.28 -13.03
CA ALA A 136 -4.52 16.49 -13.20
C ALA A 136 -4.20 17.19 -11.86
N ALA A 137 -5.09 17.10 -10.87
CA ALA A 137 -4.83 17.62 -9.53
C ALA A 137 -3.75 16.79 -8.79
N ILE A 138 -3.80 15.46 -8.92
CA ILE A 138 -2.79 14.54 -8.39
C ILE A 138 -1.42 14.84 -9.01
N GLU A 139 -1.35 14.98 -10.34
CA GLU A 139 -0.11 15.30 -11.06
C GLU A 139 0.53 16.59 -10.54
N ARG A 140 -0.24 17.68 -10.47
CA ARG A 140 0.26 18.98 -9.98
C ARG A 140 0.79 18.88 -8.55
N LYS A 141 0.08 18.19 -7.66
CA LYS A 141 0.47 18.03 -6.25
C LYS A 141 1.73 17.18 -6.12
N ALA A 142 1.80 16.07 -6.85
CA ALA A 142 2.95 15.18 -6.86
C ALA A 142 4.20 15.90 -7.39
N ALA A 143 4.07 16.63 -8.50
CA ALA A 143 5.15 17.43 -9.08
C ALA A 143 5.66 18.51 -8.10
N ALA A 144 4.76 19.25 -7.46
CA ALA A 144 5.12 20.29 -6.50
C ALA A 144 5.89 19.75 -5.28
N LYS A 145 5.64 18.49 -4.88
CA LYS A 145 6.30 17.83 -3.74
C LYS A 145 7.51 16.96 -4.14
N GLY A 146 7.76 16.78 -5.44
CA GLY A 146 8.78 15.86 -5.96
C GLY A 146 8.48 14.41 -5.58
N LEU A 147 7.21 14.00 -5.70
CA LEU A 147 6.74 12.65 -5.39
C LEU A 147 6.40 11.89 -6.67
N PHE A 148 6.78 10.61 -6.72
CA PHE A 148 6.33 9.68 -7.73
C PHE A 148 4.87 9.27 -7.50
N VAL A 149 4.08 9.24 -8.59
CA VAL A 149 2.78 8.59 -8.66
C VAL A 149 2.79 7.68 -9.88
N GLY A 150 2.69 6.38 -9.65
CA GLY A 150 2.61 5.36 -10.69
C GLY A 150 1.22 4.72 -10.75
N ILE A 151 0.85 4.26 -11.93
CA ILE A 151 -0.34 3.44 -12.14
C ILE A 151 0.14 2.03 -12.49
N GLU A 152 -0.29 1.06 -11.71
CA GLU A 152 -0.03 -0.35 -11.94
C GLU A 152 -1.04 -0.88 -12.97
N TYR A 153 -0.50 -1.31 -14.11
CA TYR A 153 -1.18 -2.08 -15.14
C TYR A 153 -0.48 -3.45 -15.18
N HIS A 154 -1.17 -4.47 -14.66
CA HIS A 154 -0.70 -5.86 -14.66
C HIS A 154 -0.48 -6.40 -16.07
#